data_AF-A0AAE6JJV9-F1
#
_entry.id   AF-A0AAE6JJV9-F1
#
_cell.length_a   1.000
_cell.length_b   1.000
_cell.length_c   1.000
_cell.angle_alpha   90.00
_cell.angle_beta   90.00
_cell.angle_gamma   90.00
#
_symmetry.space_group_name_H-M   'P 1'
#
loop_
_entity.id
_entity.type
_entity.pdbx_description
1 polymer ?
#
loop_
_entity_poly.entity_id
_entity_poly.type
_entity_poly.pdbx_seq_one_letter_code
_entity_poly.pdbx_strand_id
1 'polypeptide(L)' 'MDYISYQKRLEYLLELIQKNRFLSVEATAKRFDCSTRTVKRMINNLRDQGHDIHYDRQQKKYLVKGDETEK' A
#
# COMPACT_ATOMS: atom_id res chain seq x y z
N MET A 1 -0.78 -10.02 17.53
CA MET A 1 -0.30 -9.46 16.25
C MET A 1 1.18 -9.78 16.17
N ASP A 2 1.53 -10.90 15.55
CA ASP A 2 2.93 -11.28 15.36
C ASP A 2 3.63 -10.29 14.44
N TYR A 3 4.78 -9.81 14.88
CA TYR A 3 5.62 -8.85 14.15
C TYR A 3 5.92 -9.32 12.71
N ILE A 4 6.13 -10.62 12.53
CA ILE A 4 6.42 -11.26 11.25
C ILE A 4 5.25 -11.10 10.25
N SER A 5 4.01 -11.24 10.73
CA SER A 5 2.82 -11.08 9.89
C SER A 5 2.60 -9.62 9.49
N TYR A 6 2.99 -8.66 10.33
CA TYR A 6 2.88 -7.24 9.99
C TYR A 6 3.85 -6.85 8.86
N GLN A 7 5.12 -7.26 8.96
CA GLN A 7 6.11 -6.97 7.92
C GLN A 7 5.73 -7.60 6.58
N LYS A 8 5.32 -8.88 6.57
CA LYS A 8 4.84 -9.54 5.33
C LYS A 8 3.65 -8.82 4.70
N ARG A 9 2.70 -8.34 5.50
CA ARG A 9 1.55 -7.56 5.00
C ARG A 9 1.98 -6.24 4.39
N LEU A 10 2.96 -5.57 4.99
CA LEU A 10 3.50 -4.29 4.51
C LEU A 10 4.25 -4.48 3.19
N GLU A 11 5.03 -5.54 3.06
CA GLU A 11 5.73 -5.91 1.82
C GLU A 11 4.73 -6.31 0.71
N TYR A 12 3.71 -7.11 1.05
CA TYR A 12 2.64 -7.47 0.11
C TYR A 12 1.81 -6.26 -0.32
N LEU A 13 1.56 -5.31 0.58
CA LEU A 13 0.90 -4.04 0.27
C LEU A 13 1.72 -3.24 -0.73
N LEU A 14 3.03 -3.13 -0.53
CA LEU A 14 3.94 -2.46 -1.46
C LEU A 14 3.87 -3.12 -2.84
N GLU A 15 4.01 -4.44 -2.93
CA GLU A 15 3.94 -5.18 -4.19
C GLU A 15 2.61 -4.93 -4.93
N LEU A 16 1.48 -4.88 -4.21
CA LEU A 16 0.18 -4.60 -4.81
C LEU A 16 0.10 -3.20 -5.40
N ILE A 17 0.69 -2.20 -4.72
CA ILE A 17 0.70 -0.82 -5.20
C ILE A 17 1.67 -0.68 -6.40
N GLN A 18 2.85 -1.30 -6.35
CA GLN A 18 3.79 -1.33 -7.48
C GLN A 18 3.20 -2.02 -8.72
N LYS A 19 2.54 -3.17 -8.54
CA LYS A 19 1.87 -3.90 -9.64
C LYS A 19 0.57 -3.24 -10.12
N ASN A 20 0.23 -2.05 -9.60
CA ASN A 20 -1.01 -1.33 -9.89
C ASN A 20 -2.28 -2.18 -9.66
N ARG A 21 -2.20 -3.18 -8.79
CA ARG A 21 -3.31 -4.06 -8.35
C ARG A 21 -3.98 -3.53 -7.09
N PHE A 22 -3.54 -2.39 -6.59
CA PHE A 22 -4.14 -1.73 -5.43
C PHE A 22 -5.50 -1.14 -5.79
N LEU A 23 -6.57 -1.79 -5.32
CA LEU A 23 -7.94 -1.40 -5.63
C LEU A 23 -8.39 -0.17 -4.85
N SER A 24 -8.42 -0.27 -3.52
CA SER A 24 -8.81 0.82 -2.63
C SER A 24 -8.34 0.53 -1.21
N VAL A 25 -8.28 1.55 -0.36
CA VAL A 25 -7.94 1.37 1.06
C VAL A 25 -8.93 0.45 1.75
N GLU A 26 -10.21 0.54 1.41
CA GLU A 26 -11.28 -0.27 2.01
C GLU A 26 -11.22 -1.74 1.58
N ALA A 27 -10.99 -2.01 0.29
CA ALA A 27 -10.83 -3.36 -0.21
C ALA A 27 -9.60 -4.04 0.41
N THR A 28 -8.50 -3.28 0.50
CA THR A 28 -7.25 -3.74 1.12
C THR A 28 -7.42 -3.96 2.62
N ALA A 29 -8.09 -3.06 3.32
CA ALA A 29 -8.45 -3.20 4.73
C ALA A 29 -9.26 -4.47 4.99
N LYS A 30 -10.28 -4.73 4.16
CA LYS A 30 -11.09 -5.95 4.22
C LYS A 30 -10.28 -7.21 3.94
N ARG A 31 -9.36 -7.18 2.98
CA ARG A 31 -8.51 -8.33 2.62
C ARG A 31 -7.49 -8.68 3.70
N PHE A 32 -6.94 -7.68 4.37
CA PHE A 32 -5.99 -7.87 5.48
C PHE A 32 -6.68 -8.03 6.85
N ASP A 33 -8.01 -7.97 6.89
CA ASP A 33 -8.81 -7.94 8.11
C ASP A 33 -8.27 -6.88 9.10
N CYS A 34 -8.06 -5.67 8.59
CA CYS A 34 -7.46 -4.55 9.32
C CYS A 34 -8.29 -3.29 9.12
N SER A 35 -8.16 -2.33 10.03
CA SER A 35 -8.81 -1.02 9.86
C SER A 35 -8.16 -0.22 8.72
N THR A 36 -8.96 0.59 8.04
CA THR A 36 -8.46 1.55 7.03
C THR A 36 -7.40 2.49 7.59
N ARG A 37 -7.49 2.84 8.88
CA ARG A 37 -6.45 3.60 9.62
C ARG A 37 -5.10 2.87 9.62
N THR A 38 -5.08 1.56 9.80
CA THR A 38 -3.86 0.74 9.78
C THR A 38 -3.24 0.75 8.38
N VAL A 39 -4.05 0.59 7.35
CA VAL A 39 -3.57 0.64 5.95
C VAL A 39 -2.99 2.02 5.62
N LYS A 40 -3.65 3.11 6.02
CA LYS A 40 -3.09 4.47 5.87
C LYS A 40 -1.76 4.64 6.61
N ARG A 41 -1.64 4.07 7.81
CA ARG A 41 -0.38 4.04 8.57
C ARG A 41 0.72 3.27 7.84
N MET A 42 0.39 2.11 7.26
CA MET A 42 1.33 1.32 6.45
C MET A 42 1.80 2.13 5.24
N ILE A 43 0.88 2.77 4.50
CA ILE A 43 1.21 3.64 3.36
C ILE A 43 2.15 4.78 3.78
N ASN A 44 1.90 5.41 4.94
CA ASN A 44 2.81 6.44 5.44
C ASN A 44 4.20 5.90 5.79
N ASN A 45 4.29 4.69 6.35
CA ASN A 45 5.60 4.06 6.57
C ASN A 45 6.32 3.78 5.25
N LEU A 46 5.60 3.31 4.22
CA LEU A 46 6.17 3.10 2.90
C LEU A 46 6.66 4.41 2.27
N ARG A 47 5.95 5.53 2.47
CA ARG A 47 6.43 6.86 2.06
C ARG A 47 7.70 7.28 2.78
N ASP A 48 7.77 7.03 4.10
CA ASP A 48 8.94 7.33 4.92
C ASP A 48 10.17 6.50 4.50
N GLN A 49 9.93 5.28 4.01
CA GLN A 49 10.95 4.41 3.41
C GLN A 49 11.46 4.87 2.03
N GLY A 50 10.89 5.93 1.46
CA GLY A 50 11.29 6.49 0.18
C GLY A 50 10.44 6.06 -1.02
N HIS A 51 9.32 5.36 -0.80
CA HIS A 51 8.40 5.03 -1.89
C HIS A 51 7.47 6.20 -2.20
N ASP A 52 7.44 6.62 -3.47
CA ASP A 52 6.68 7.79 -3.91
C ASP A 52 5.19 7.43 -4.13
N ILE A 53 4.45 7.24 -3.03
CA ILE A 53 3.03 6.86 -3.07
C ILE A 53 2.15 8.11 -3.07
N HIS A 54 1.47 8.36 -4.19
CA HIS A 54 0.54 9.46 -4.36
C HIS A 54 -0.92 9.01 -4.21
N TYR A 55 -1.75 9.89 -3.63
CA TYR A 55 -3.19 9.67 -3.57
C TYR A 55 -3.87 10.41 -4.72
N ASP A 56 -4.47 9.65 -5.64
CA ASP A 56 -5.26 10.18 -6.74
C ASP A 56 -6.70 10.42 -6.28
N ARG A 57 -7.13 11.68 -6.33
CA ARG A 57 -8.49 12.08 -5.92
C ARG A 57 -9.55 11.71 -6.95
N GLN A 58 -9.19 11.62 -8.23
CA GLN A 58 -10.13 11.29 -9.32
C GLN A 58 -10.53 9.82 -9.25
N GLN A 59 -9.55 8.95 -9.01
CA GLN A 59 -9.78 7.50 -8.88
C GLN A 59 -10.08 7.08 -7.43
N LYS A 60 -9.79 7.94 -6.45
CA LYS A 60 -9.83 7.63 -5.00
C LYS A 60 -8.92 6.46 -4.63
N LYS A 61 -7.75 6.37 -5.27
CA LYS A 61 -6.78 5.27 -5.13
C LYS A 61 -5.39 5.79 -4.82
N TYR A 62 -4.54 4.90 -4.30
CA TYR A 62 -3.12 5.17 -4.12
C TYR A 62 -2.37 4.59 -5.32
N LEU A 63 -1.52 5.41 -5.92
CA LEU A 63 -0.67 5.07 -7.06
C LEU A 63 0.77 5.32 -6.65
N VAL A 64 1.68 4.42 -7.00
CA VAL A 64 3.12 4.70 -6.89
C VAL A 64 3.54 5.46 -8.14
N LYS A 65 4.12 6.63 -7.96
CA LYS A 65 4.64 7.48 -9.02
C LYS A 65 6.13 7.23 -9.13
N GLY A 66 6.48 6.13 -9.77
CA GLY A 66 7.87 5.70 -9.92
C GLY A 66 8.06 4.30 -9.41
N ASP A 67 7.85 3.34 -10.31
CA ASP A 67 8.84 2.29 -10.49
C ASP A 67 8.82 2.01 -11.99
N GLU A 68 9.76 2.63 -12.69
CA GLU A 68 10.22 2.13 -13.98
C GLU A 68 10.63 0.68 -13.77
N THR A 69 9.71 -0.28 -13.98
CA THR A 69 10.14 -1.62 -14.38
C THR A 69 10.65 -1.53 -15.81
N GLU A 70 11.86 -0.99 -15.93
CA GLU A 70 12.81 -1.43 -16.93
C GLU A 70 13.44 -2.72 -16.41
N LYS A 71 12.90 -3.87 -16.82
CA LYS A 71 13.64 -5.13 -17.00
C LYS A 71 12.82 -6.19 -17.73
#